data_AF-A0A316HD03-F1
#
_entry.id   AF-A0A316HD03-F1
#
_cell.length_a   1.000
_cell.length_b   1.000
_cell.length_c   1.000
_cell.angle_alpha   90.00
_cell.angle_beta   90.00
_cell.angle_gamma   90.00
#
_symmetry.space_group_name_H-M   'P 1'
#
loop_
_entity.id
_entity.type
_entity.pdbx_description
1 polymer ?
#
loop_
_entity_poly.entity_id
_entity_poly.type
_entity_poly.pdbx_seq_one_letter_code
_entity_poly.pdbx_strand_id
1 'polypeptide(L)'
;MRIQALITAVAMLSATTAHAACPVELAVYGDRDKVAEIDFRPTLESATVTNSFKMVLDNDVVLDGVVMWSQDVARPNGMLMHQCPEGDVTGEEIEACTVWQGVIYSVDDEGNVGLLPRERTASAAPRKLIFSDLGHALRTSAAYGPDGFSKVPWDVFEIKGCQE
;
A
#
# COMPACT_ATOMS: atom_id res chain seq x y z
N MET A 1 43.17 52.00 -24.96
CA MET A 1 41.80 51.87 -24.41
C MET A 1 41.24 50.51 -24.85
N ARG A 2 41.26 49.50 -23.98
CA ARG A 2 40.66 48.18 -24.22
C ARG A 2 39.93 47.79 -22.94
N ILE A 3 38.60 47.84 -22.97
CA ILE A 3 37.73 47.47 -21.86
C ILE A 3 37.41 45.99 -22.06
N GLN A 4 37.98 45.12 -21.23
CA GLN A 4 37.58 43.71 -21.14
C GLN A 4 36.44 43.61 -20.12
N ALA A 5 35.23 43.35 -20.60
CA ALA A 5 34.09 42.99 -19.77
C ALA A 5 34.25 41.52 -19.33
N LEU A 6 34.47 41.28 -18.04
CA LEU A 6 34.38 39.95 -17.44
C LEU A 6 32.91 39.65 -17.16
N ILE A 7 32.34 38.66 -17.86
CA ILE A 7 31.00 38.13 -17.56
C ILE A 7 31.18 36.99 -16.57
N THR A 8 30.79 37.21 -15.32
CA THR A 8 30.77 36.18 -14.28
C THR A 8 29.50 35.34 -14.43
N ALA A 9 29.63 34.12 -14.94
CA ALA A 9 28.51 33.17 -15.00
C ALA A 9 28.28 32.55 -13.62
N VAL A 10 27.18 32.93 -12.96
CA VAL A 10 26.71 32.28 -11.73
C VAL A 10 25.96 31.01 -12.12
N ALA A 11 26.56 29.85 -11.88
CA ALA A 11 25.90 28.57 -12.04
C ALA A 11 24.92 28.36 -10.87
N MET A 12 23.63 28.50 -11.14
CA MET A 12 22.58 28.07 -10.20
C MET A 12 22.54 26.53 -10.24
N LEU A 13 23.16 25.88 -9.24
CA LEU A 13 22.92 24.47 -8.96
C LEU A 13 21.51 24.34 -8.41
N SER A 14 20.57 23.98 -9.27
CA SER A 14 19.25 23.48 -8.87
C SER A 14 19.48 22.25 -8.00
N ALA A 15 19.18 22.34 -6.70
CA ALA A 15 19.12 21.17 -5.84
C ALA A 15 17.92 20.33 -6.28
N THR A 16 18.16 19.37 -7.19
CA THR A 16 17.21 18.28 -7.41
C THR A 16 17.16 17.49 -6.11
N THR A 17 16.06 17.60 -5.37
CA THR A 17 15.74 16.63 -4.33
C THR A 17 15.70 15.27 -5.01
N ALA A 18 16.76 14.49 -4.82
CA ALA A 18 16.74 13.08 -5.17
C ALA A 18 15.71 12.43 -4.25
N HIS A 19 14.45 12.36 -4.71
CA HIS A 19 13.51 11.41 -4.13
C HIS A 19 14.13 10.05 -4.37
N ALA A 20 14.71 9.46 -3.34
CA ALA A 20 14.99 8.03 -3.35
C ALA A 20 13.70 7.36 -3.85
N ALA A 21 13.82 6.55 -4.91
CA ALA A 21 12.66 5.91 -5.51
C ALA A 21 11.92 5.17 -4.39
N CYS A 22 10.69 5.60 -4.08
CA CYS A 22 9.89 5.03 -3.00
C CYS A 22 9.62 3.57 -3.33
N PRO A 23 10.30 2.59 -2.71
CA PRO A 23 9.99 1.21 -3.01
C PRO A 23 8.68 0.84 -2.32
N VAL A 24 7.93 -0.12 -2.88
CA VAL A 24 6.58 -0.41 -2.40
C VAL A 24 6.58 -0.86 -0.94
N GLU A 25 7.62 -1.60 -0.52
CA GLU A 25 7.81 -2.11 0.84
C GLU A 25 8.03 -1.03 1.91
N LEU A 26 8.20 0.24 1.52
CA LEU A 26 8.30 1.39 2.43
C LEU A 26 7.13 2.37 2.27
N ALA A 27 6.26 2.16 1.29
CA ALA A 27 5.22 3.12 0.93
C ALA A 27 4.09 3.18 1.95
N VAL A 28 3.58 4.39 2.17
CA VAL A 28 2.43 4.69 3.02
C VAL A 28 1.32 5.30 2.16
N TYR A 29 0.09 4.82 2.31
CA TYR A 29 -1.08 5.34 1.58
C TYR A 29 -2.18 5.74 2.53
N GLY A 30 -2.93 6.79 2.20
CA GLY A 30 -4.10 7.22 2.96
C GLY A 30 -5.37 7.13 2.13
N ASP A 31 -6.49 6.82 2.76
CA ASP A 31 -7.79 7.00 2.12
C ASP A 31 -8.14 8.50 2.05
N ARG A 32 -9.07 8.84 1.14
CA ARG A 32 -9.51 10.22 0.89
C ARG A 32 -10.04 10.92 2.13
N ASP A 33 -10.73 10.19 3.00
CA ASP A 33 -11.43 10.73 4.15
C ASP A 33 -10.61 10.62 5.46
N LYS A 34 -9.37 10.11 5.39
CA LYS A 34 -8.40 9.97 6.50
C LYS A 34 -8.89 9.10 7.67
N VAL A 35 -9.67 8.08 7.35
CA VAL A 35 -10.18 7.07 8.27
C VAL A 35 -9.46 5.73 8.13
N ALA A 36 -8.59 5.57 7.13
CA ALA A 36 -7.68 4.45 7.02
C ALA A 36 -6.32 4.83 6.40
N GLU A 37 -5.29 4.14 6.87
CA GLU A 37 -3.92 4.21 6.38
C GLU A 37 -3.42 2.81 6.02
N ILE A 38 -2.58 2.71 4.99
CA ILE A 38 -1.90 1.48 4.59
C ILE A 38 -0.41 1.69 4.71
N ASP A 39 0.23 0.88 5.56
CA ASP A 39 1.66 0.89 5.80
C ASP A 39 2.27 -0.39 5.24
N PHE A 40 2.98 -0.29 4.12
CA PHE A 40 3.76 -1.42 3.63
C PHE A 40 5.00 -1.66 4.50
N ARG A 41 5.43 -2.91 4.56
CA ARG A 41 6.64 -3.32 5.27
C ARG A 41 7.38 -4.42 4.50
N PRO A 42 8.70 -4.55 4.69
CA PRO A 42 9.45 -5.66 4.12
C PRO A 42 8.86 -7.01 4.55
N THR A 43 8.76 -7.93 3.59
CA THR A 43 8.12 -9.25 3.75
C THR A 43 9.03 -10.30 4.40
N LEU A 44 10.21 -9.90 4.89
CA LEU A 44 11.15 -10.74 5.67
C LEU A 44 11.43 -12.13 5.03
N GLU A 45 11.74 -12.15 3.73
CA GLU A 45 12.10 -13.36 2.97
C GLU A 45 11.03 -14.47 2.89
N SER A 46 9.74 -14.13 3.00
CA SER A 46 8.66 -15.10 2.72
C SER A 46 8.79 -15.70 1.31
N ALA A 47 8.58 -17.02 1.20
CA ALA A 47 8.62 -17.73 -0.07
C ALA A 47 7.38 -17.48 -0.95
N THR A 48 6.25 -17.10 -0.35
CA THR A 48 4.95 -16.98 -1.02
C THR A 48 4.36 -15.59 -0.93
N VAL A 49 4.57 -14.89 0.18
CA VAL A 49 4.13 -13.51 0.35
C VAL A 49 5.06 -12.60 -0.44
N THR A 50 4.47 -11.79 -1.29
CA THR A 50 5.15 -10.86 -2.21
C THR A 50 5.11 -9.42 -1.76
N ASN A 51 4.17 -9.08 -0.89
CA ASN A 51 4.07 -7.79 -0.22
C ASN A 51 3.40 -8.01 1.13
N SER A 52 3.86 -7.28 2.14
CA SER A 52 3.28 -7.26 3.46
C SER A 52 2.93 -5.83 3.83
N PHE A 53 1.78 -5.63 4.47
CA PHE A 53 1.34 -4.31 4.89
C PHE A 53 0.43 -4.42 6.13
N LYS A 54 0.12 -3.28 6.72
CA LYS A 54 -0.96 -3.12 7.69
C LYS A 54 -1.96 -2.12 7.14
N MET A 55 -3.24 -2.33 7.42
CA MET A 55 -4.25 -1.30 7.27
C MET A 55 -4.72 -0.88 8.66
N VAL A 56 -4.55 0.39 8.98
CA VAL A 56 -4.90 0.98 10.28
C VAL A 56 -6.15 1.84 10.10
N LEU A 57 -7.22 1.55 10.83
CA LEU A 57 -8.47 2.30 10.83
C LEU A 57 -8.50 3.34 11.97
N ASP A 58 -9.41 4.32 11.89
CA ASP A 58 -9.51 5.46 12.82
C ASP A 58 -9.81 5.14 14.30
N ASN A 59 -10.19 3.91 14.61
CA ASN A 59 -10.44 3.40 15.96
C ASN A 59 -9.33 2.44 16.45
N ASP A 60 -8.12 2.59 15.90
CA ASP A 60 -6.94 1.75 16.17
C ASP A 60 -7.13 0.26 15.80
N VAL A 61 -8.16 -0.08 15.02
CA VAL A 61 -8.28 -1.42 14.45
C VAL A 61 -7.19 -1.59 13.40
N VAL A 62 -6.40 -2.65 13.57
CA VAL A 62 -5.31 -3.02 12.66
C VAL A 62 -5.70 -4.31 11.94
N LEU A 63 -5.59 -4.27 10.61
CA LEU A 63 -5.74 -5.42 9.74
C LEU A 63 -4.37 -5.79 9.17
N ASP A 64 -3.99 -7.05 9.30
CA ASP A 64 -2.77 -7.58 8.70
C ASP A 64 -3.02 -7.88 7.21
N GLY A 65 -2.23 -7.23 6.37
CA GLY A 65 -2.29 -7.33 4.92
C GLY A 65 -1.17 -8.18 4.36
N VAL A 66 -1.53 -9.16 3.53
CA VAL A 66 -0.55 -9.95 2.76
C VAL A 66 -0.99 -10.05 1.31
N VAL A 67 -0.02 -10.11 0.40
CA VAL A 67 -0.26 -10.28 -1.03
C VAL A 67 0.51 -11.49 -1.53
N MET A 68 -0.17 -12.39 -2.23
CA MET A 68 0.45 -13.53 -2.91
C MET A 68 0.14 -13.45 -4.40
N TRP A 69 1.19 -13.46 -5.23
CA TRP A 69 0.99 -13.54 -6.67
C TRP A 69 0.66 -14.97 -7.08
N SER A 70 -0.47 -15.16 -7.75
CA SER A 70 -0.82 -16.44 -8.38
C SER A 70 0.16 -16.84 -9.48
N GLN A 71 0.40 -18.14 -9.63
CA GLN A 71 1.34 -18.68 -10.62
C GLN A 71 0.73 -18.85 -12.02
N ASP A 72 -0.57 -19.14 -12.12
CA ASP A 72 -1.25 -19.36 -13.40
C ASP A 72 -1.55 -18.03 -14.12
N VAL A 73 -2.65 -17.38 -13.74
CA VAL A 73 -2.97 -16.01 -14.17
C VAL A 73 -2.37 -15.07 -13.15
N ALA A 74 -1.24 -14.45 -13.48
CA ALA A 74 -0.51 -13.56 -12.58
C ALA A 74 -1.41 -12.43 -12.03
N ARG A 75 -1.72 -12.51 -10.72
CA ARG A 75 -2.55 -11.55 -9.99
C ARG A 75 -2.02 -11.35 -8.57
N PRO A 76 -1.86 -10.11 -8.08
CA PRO A 76 -1.56 -9.82 -6.69
C PRO A 76 -2.81 -10.03 -5.83
N ASN A 77 -3.07 -11.28 -5.42
CA ASN A 77 -4.20 -11.58 -4.54
C ASN A 77 -3.85 -11.15 -3.12
N GLY A 78 -4.55 -10.14 -2.64
CA GLY A 78 -4.44 -9.62 -1.28
C GLY A 78 -5.45 -10.28 -0.34
N MET A 79 -5.08 -10.33 0.92
CA MET A 79 -5.95 -10.66 2.05
C MET A 79 -5.75 -9.61 3.14
N LEU A 80 -6.84 -9.22 3.79
CA LEU A 80 -6.84 -8.46 5.04
C LEU A 80 -7.39 -9.34 6.15
N MET A 81 -6.67 -9.42 7.25
CA MET A 81 -6.93 -10.32 8.35
C MET A 81 -7.05 -9.53 9.64
N HIS A 82 -8.04 -9.84 10.46
CA HIS A 82 -8.25 -9.20 11.75
C HIS A 82 -8.00 -10.20 12.87
N GLN A 83 -6.90 -10.03 13.62
CA GLN A 83 -6.58 -10.85 14.79
C GLN A 83 -6.62 -12.36 14.52
N CYS A 84 -6.10 -12.77 13.36
CA CYS A 84 -5.99 -14.19 13.03
C CYS A 84 -5.06 -14.92 14.00
N PRO A 85 -5.36 -16.18 14.36
CA PRO A 85 -4.46 -16.99 15.15
C PRO A 85 -3.14 -17.22 14.40
N GLU A 86 -2.05 -17.41 15.16
CA GLU A 86 -0.74 -17.75 14.63
C GLU A 86 -0.38 -19.22 14.96
N GLY A 87 0.52 -19.81 14.16
CA GLY A 87 1.02 -21.17 14.38
C GLY A 87 0.33 -22.22 13.50
N ASP A 88 -0.01 -23.37 14.08
CA ASP A 88 -0.71 -24.45 13.39
C ASP A 88 -2.20 -24.10 13.29
N VAL A 89 -2.56 -23.43 12.20
CA VAL A 89 -3.91 -22.91 11.93
C VAL A 89 -4.53 -23.60 10.73
N THR A 90 -5.81 -23.88 10.84
CA THR A 90 -6.62 -24.44 9.76
C THR A 90 -7.03 -23.37 8.76
N GLY A 91 -7.41 -23.79 7.55
CA GLY A 91 -7.96 -22.87 6.55
C GLY A 91 -9.26 -22.20 7.02
N GLU A 92 -10.10 -22.91 7.77
CA GLU A 92 -11.35 -22.37 8.32
C GLU A 92 -11.10 -21.27 9.35
N GLU A 93 -10.06 -21.41 10.20
CA GLU A 93 -9.68 -20.37 11.15
C GLU A 93 -9.19 -19.11 10.44
N ILE A 94 -8.39 -19.25 9.38
CA ILE A 94 -7.94 -18.12 8.55
C ILE A 94 -9.11 -17.46 7.83
N GLU A 95 -10.03 -18.25 7.26
CA GLU A 95 -11.22 -17.71 6.59
C GLU A 95 -12.10 -16.91 7.57
N ALA A 96 -12.31 -17.42 8.79
CA ALA A 96 -13.14 -16.77 9.80
C ALA A 96 -12.61 -15.40 10.26
N CYS A 97 -11.29 -15.19 10.22
CA CYS A 97 -10.65 -13.92 10.58
C CYS A 97 -10.23 -13.08 9.36
N THR A 98 -10.44 -13.57 8.13
CA THR A 98 -10.22 -12.80 6.91
C THR A 98 -11.41 -11.87 6.67
N VAL A 99 -11.14 -10.56 6.60
CA VAL A 99 -12.18 -9.53 6.46
C VAL A 99 -12.35 -9.04 5.02
N TRP A 100 -11.33 -9.25 4.18
CA TRP A 100 -11.37 -8.93 2.76
C TRP A 100 -10.36 -9.79 2.01
N GLN A 101 -10.71 -10.17 0.78
CA GLN A 101 -9.84 -10.86 -0.14
C GLN A 101 -10.13 -10.38 -1.56
N GLY A 102 -9.09 -10.11 -2.35
CA GLY A 102 -9.27 -9.65 -3.73
C GLY A 102 -7.97 -9.31 -4.44
N VAL A 103 -8.06 -8.94 -5.71
CA VAL A 103 -6.91 -8.43 -6.47
C VAL A 103 -6.69 -6.97 -6.14
N ILE A 104 -5.45 -6.60 -5.79
CA ILE A 104 -5.08 -5.20 -5.58
C ILE A 104 -4.59 -4.61 -6.90
N TYR A 105 -5.29 -3.56 -7.36
CA TYR A 105 -4.88 -2.81 -8.55
C TYR A 105 -4.07 -1.58 -8.15
N SER A 106 -3.22 -1.14 -9.06
CA SER A 106 -2.46 0.10 -8.94
C SER A 106 -2.96 1.13 -9.95
N VAL A 107 -2.73 2.40 -9.66
CA VAL A 107 -2.89 3.50 -10.61
C VAL A 107 -1.59 4.29 -10.63
N ASP A 108 -1.03 4.52 -11.82
CA ASP A 108 0.16 5.36 -12.00
C ASP A 108 -0.19 6.86 -12.01
N ASP A 109 0.82 7.71 -12.22
CA ASP A 109 0.66 9.16 -12.22
C ASP A 109 -0.15 9.66 -13.44
N GLU A 110 -0.15 8.90 -14.53
CA GLU A 110 -0.93 9.15 -15.74
C GLU A 110 -2.39 8.66 -15.63
N GLY A 111 -2.72 7.90 -14.59
CA GLY A 111 -4.05 7.34 -14.37
C GLY A 111 -4.28 5.98 -15.01
N ASN A 112 -3.24 5.32 -15.54
CA ASN A 112 -3.37 3.96 -16.07
C ASN A 112 -3.52 2.96 -14.92
N VAL A 113 -4.42 2.00 -15.10
CA VAL A 113 -4.66 0.95 -14.12
C VAL A 113 -3.73 -0.24 -14.40
N GLY A 114 -3.01 -0.67 -13.37
CA GLY A 114 -2.09 -1.80 -13.40
C GLY A 114 -2.33 -2.77 -12.24
N LEU A 115 -1.36 -3.66 -12.03
CA LEU A 115 -1.31 -4.55 -10.87
C LEU A 115 -0.34 -3.99 -9.83
N LEU A 116 -0.60 -4.23 -8.55
CA LEU A 116 0.35 -3.94 -7.48
C LEU A 116 1.69 -4.66 -7.76
N PRO A 117 2.82 -3.94 -7.90
CA PRO A 117 4.13 -4.57 -8.09
C PRO A 117 4.51 -5.47 -6.91
N ARG A 118 5.45 -6.38 -7.14
CA ARG A 118 6.08 -7.14 -6.04
C ARG A 118 7.10 -6.24 -5.32
N GLU A 119 7.27 -6.47 -4.02
CA GLU A 119 8.39 -5.94 -3.26
C GLU A 119 9.73 -6.23 -3.97
N ARG A 120 10.73 -5.37 -3.76
CA ARG A 120 12.10 -5.53 -4.30
C ARG A 120 12.18 -5.58 -5.83
N THR A 121 11.12 -5.17 -6.53
CA THR A 121 11.22 -4.80 -7.94
C THR A 121 11.77 -3.38 -8.04
N ALA A 122 12.51 -3.07 -9.11
CA ALA A 122 13.08 -1.73 -9.32
C ALA A 122 12.03 -0.63 -9.62
N SER A 123 10.75 -0.91 -9.40
CA SER A 123 9.64 0.00 -9.69
C SER A 123 9.33 0.85 -8.46
N ALA A 124 9.03 2.13 -8.68
CA ALA A 124 8.51 2.99 -7.64
C ALA A 124 7.10 2.52 -7.21
N ALA A 125 6.74 2.85 -5.98
CA ALA A 125 5.41 2.68 -5.44
C ALA A 125 4.39 3.45 -6.31
N PRO A 126 3.27 2.82 -6.70
CA PRO A 126 2.26 3.47 -7.53
C PRO A 126 1.60 4.67 -6.83
N ARG A 127 1.00 5.56 -7.60
CA ARG A 127 0.32 6.75 -7.06
C ARG A 127 -0.87 6.38 -6.20
N LYS A 128 -1.65 5.39 -6.64
CA LYS A 128 -2.83 4.90 -5.91
C LYS A 128 -2.92 3.39 -5.92
N LEU A 129 -3.63 2.88 -4.93
CA LEU A 129 -4.04 1.48 -4.83
C LEU A 129 -5.56 1.39 -4.81
N ILE A 130 -6.09 0.30 -5.35
CA ILE A 130 -7.51 0.00 -5.37
C ILE A 130 -7.73 -1.38 -4.74
N PHE A 131 -8.51 -1.40 -3.67
CA PHE A 131 -9.01 -2.56 -2.94
C PHE A 131 -10.50 -2.72 -3.25
N SER A 132 -10.79 -3.42 -4.34
CA SER A 132 -12.16 -3.55 -4.85
C SER A 132 -13.13 -4.07 -3.78
N ASP A 133 -14.23 -3.34 -3.57
CA ASP A 133 -15.31 -3.68 -2.66
C ASP A 133 -14.90 -3.75 -1.17
N LEU A 134 -13.78 -3.11 -0.80
CA LEU A 134 -13.27 -3.08 0.57
C LEU A 134 -14.32 -2.57 1.55
N GLY A 135 -14.98 -1.46 1.23
CA GLY A 135 -15.95 -0.88 2.14
C GLY A 135 -17.17 -1.78 2.40
N HIS A 136 -17.58 -2.61 1.44
CA HIS A 136 -18.63 -3.59 1.66
C HIS A 136 -18.14 -4.75 2.53
N ALA A 137 -16.98 -5.32 2.19
CA ALA A 137 -16.39 -6.44 2.91
C ALA A 137 -16.15 -6.10 4.40
N LEU A 138 -15.62 -4.91 4.69
CA LEU A 138 -15.41 -4.45 6.05
C LEU A 138 -16.72 -4.37 6.85
N ARG A 139 -17.81 -3.88 6.25
CA ARG A 139 -19.12 -3.78 6.93
C ARG A 139 -19.75 -5.13 7.25
N THR A 140 -19.51 -6.15 6.43
CA THR A 140 -20.10 -7.48 6.60
C THR A 140 -19.18 -8.42 7.39
N SER A 141 -17.92 -8.03 7.62
CA SER A 141 -16.94 -8.80 8.36
C SER A 141 -17.24 -8.88 9.87
N ALA A 142 -16.73 -9.94 10.51
CA ALA A 142 -16.80 -10.09 11.97
C ALA A 142 -16.06 -8.96 12.71
N ALA A 143 -15.04 -8.36 12.10
CA ALA A 143 -14.27 -7.26 12.69
C ALA A 143 -15.08 -5.97 12.87
N TYR A 144 -16.20 -5.80 12.15
CA TYR A 144 -17.09 -4.67 12.35
C TYR A 144 -17.67 -4.66 13.77
N GLY A 145 -17.98 -5.84 14.32
CA GLY A 145 -18.49 -5.98 15.69
C GLY A 145 -19.80 -5.19 15.96
N PRO A 146 -20.26 -5.14 17.22
CA PRO A 146 -21.47 -4.41 17.59
C PRO A 146 -21.30 -2.88 17.54
N ASP A 147 -20.08 -2.39 17.80
CA ASP A 147 -19.78 -0.95 17.83
C ASP A 147 -19.45 -0.36 16.44
N GLY A 148 -19.20 -1.24 15.45
CA GLY A 148 -18.87 -0.83 14.09
C GLY A 148 -17.49 -0.17 13.95
N PHE A 149 -17.11 0.07 12.70
CA PHE A 149 -16.11 1.11 12.40
C PHE A 149 -16.78 2.48 12.47
N SER A 150 -16.10 3.48 13.02
CA SER A 150 -16.66 4.83 13.13
C SER A 150 -16.97 5.42 11.74
N LYS A 151 -16.13 5.06 10.77
CA LYS A 151 -16.36 5.20 9.34
C LYS A 151 -15.67 4.08 8.57
N VAL A 152 -16.24 3.71 7.44
CA VAL A 152 -15.67 2.71 6.54
C VAL A 152 -14.85 3.44 5.47
N PRO A 153 -13.61 3.00 5.20
CA PRO A 153 -12.76 3.65 4.20
C PRO A 153 -13.29 3.49 2.78
N TRP A 154 -12.73 4.31 1.89
CA TRP A 154 -12.89 4.12 0.45
C TRP A 154 -12.05 2.95 -0.03
N ASP A 155 -12.42 2.40 -1.19
CA ASP A 155 -11.66 1.35 -1.87
C ASP A 155 -10.34 1.87 -2.48
N VAL A 156 -10.14 3.19 -2.53
CA VAL A 156 -8.99 3.83 -3.19
C VAL A 156 -8.14 4.56 -2.17
N PHE A 157 -6.83 4.27 -2.20
CA PHE A 157 -5.82 4.85 -1.32
C PHE A 157 -4.76 5.55 -2.14
N GLU A 158 -4.33 6.74 -1.71
CA GLU A 158 -3.35 7.57 -2.39
C GLU A 158 -2.05 7.65 -1.59
N ILE A 159 -0.91 7.57 -2.28
CA ILE A 159 0.40 7.58 -1.63
C ILE A 159 0.62 8.89 -0.87
N LYS A 160 1.01 8.75 0.40
CA LYS A 160 1.37 9.85 1.30
C LYS A 160 2.87 10.10 1.31
N GLY A 161 3.66 9.05 1.12
CA GLY A 161 5.11 9.08 1.16
C GLY A 161 5.70 7.70 1.40
N CYS A 162 6.95 7.66 1.86
CA CYS A 162 7.64 6.45 2.27
C CYS A 162 8.11 6.62 3.70
N GLN A 163 8.24 5.51 4.41
CA GLN A 163 8.91 5.45 5.70
C GLN A 163 10.41 5.74 5.52
N GLU A 164 11.00 6.44 6.51
CA GLU A 164 12.42 6.79 6.58
C GLU A 164 13.26 5.71 7.29
#